data_AF-A0AAU7ZJ83-F1
#
_entry.id   AF-A0AAU7ZJ83-F1
#
_cell.length_a   1.000
_cell.length_b   1.000
_cell.length_c   1.000
_cell.angle_alpha   90.00
_cell.angle_beta   90.00
_cell.angle_gamma   90.00
#
_symmetry.space_group_name_H-M   'P 1'
#
loop_
_entity.id
_entity.type
_entity.pdbx_description
1 polymer ?
#
loop_
_entity_poly.entity_id
_entity_poly.type
_entity_poly.pdbx_seq_one_letter_code
_entity_poly.pdbx_strand_id
1 'polypeptide(L)' 'MARLQRVADNDVDFVTPADMLSELHEEEKALVLRMRAVHTLCEEAGDIASAGLLENWIDQVQRRGWFLFEATRSA' A
#
# COMPACT_ATOMS: atom_id res chain seq x y z
N MET A 1 2.88 15.28 16.30
CA MET A 1 2.99 13.80 16.30
C MET A 1 3.14 13.23 14.88
N ALA A 2 3.89 13.88 13.98
CA ALA A 2 4.07 13.41 12.59
C ALA A 2 5.25 12.42 12.39
N ARG A 3 5.88 11.92 13.47
CA ARG A 3 7.24 11.34 13.41
C ARG A 3 7.31 9.80 13.40
N LEU A 4 6.22 9.12 13.04
CA LEU A 4 6.20 7.66 12.86
C LEU A 4 5.57 7.21 11.52
N GLN A 5 5.19 8.16 10.67
CA GLN A 5 4.60 7.88 9.35
C GLN A 5 5.71 7.59 8.33
N ARG A 6 5.48 6.62 7.46
CA ARG A 6 6.35 6.31 6.31
C ARG A 6 5.72 6.73 4.97
N VAL A 7 4.49 7.25 5.02
CA VAL A 7 3.78 7.83 3.89
C VAL A 7 3.99 9.33 4.01
N ALA A 8 4.32 9.99 2.89
CA ALA A 8 4.50 11.44 2.87
C ALA A 8 3.13 12.10 2.89
N ASP A 9 3.00 13.20 3.64
CA ASP A 9 1.79 14.00 3.56
C ASP A 9 1.75 14.71 2.19
N ASN A 10 0.59 14.68 1.52
CA ASN A 10 0.39 15.40 0.28
C ASN A 10 -0.05 16.84 0.59
N ASP A 11 0.92 17.74 0.71
CA ASP A 11 0.73 19.17 1.02
C ASP A 11 0.59 20.05 -0.24
N VAL A 12 0.30 19.45 -1.40
CA VAL A 12 0.18 20.19 -2.66
C VAL A 12 -1.21 20.84 -2.76
N ASP A 13 -1.26 22.14 -3.06
CA ASP A 13 -2.51 22.91 -3.16
C ASP A 13 -3.49 22.35 -4.20
N PHE A 14 -2.98 21.69 -5.23
CA PHE A 14 -3.77 21.04 -6.28
C PHE A 14 -3.00 19.89 -6.93
N VAL A 15 -3.70 18.76 -7.13
CA VAL A 15 -3.20 17.58 -7.85
C VAL A 15 -4.25 17.20 -8.88
N THR A 16 -3.84 16.87 -10.11
CA THR A 16 -4.80 16.43 -11.13
C THR A 16 -5.40 15.07 -10.73
N PRO A 17 -6.62 14.71 -11.18
CA PRO A 17 -7.17 13.39 -10.88
C PRO A 17 -6.28 12.23 -11.35
N ALA A 18 -5.59 12.38 -12.48
CA ALA A 18 -4.68 11.36 -12.99
C ALA A 18 -3.43 11.21 -12.09
N ASP A 19 -2.82 12.33 -11.71
CA ASP A 19 -1.64 12.32 -10.83
C ASP A 19 -2.01 11.78 -9.45
N MET A 20 -3.18 12.15 -8.91
CA MET A 20 -3.66 11.64 -7.62
C MET A 20 -3.80 10.11 -7.61
N LEU A 21 -4.37 9.54 -8.67
CA LEU A 21 -4.52 8.09 -8.78
C LEU A 21 -3.18 7.39 -9.03
N SER A 22 -2.26 8.02 -9.77
CA SER A 22 -0.92 7.49 -9.98
C SER A 22 -0.09 7.50 -8.70
N GLU A 23 -0.14 8.58 -7.93
CA GLU A 23 0.50 8.69 -6.61
C GLU A 23 -0.06 7.61 -5.67
N LEU A 24 -1.38 7.50 -5.59
CA LEU A 24 -2.03 6.47 -4.78
C LEU A 24 -1.61 5.05 -5.20
N HIS A 25 -1.47 4.78 -6.49
CA HIS A 25 -0.98 3.47 -6.97
C HIS A 25 0.44 3.16 -6.51
N GLU A 26 1.35 4.14 -6.51
CA GLU A 26 2.71 3.96 -5.99
C GLU A 26 2.72 3.73 -4.46
N GLU A 27 1.84 4.43 -3.74
CA GLU A 27 1.67 4.21 -2.30
C GLU A 27 1.15 2.80 -1.98
N GLU A 28 0.23 2.27 -2.78
CA GLU A 28 -0.26 0.89 -2.65
C GLU A 28 0.88 -0.12 -2.83
N LYS A 29 1.77 0.07 -3.81
CA LYS A 29 2.96 -0.78 -3.99
C LYS A 29 3.85 -0.74 -2.75
N ALA A 30 4.12 0.45 -2.23
CA ALA A 30 4.94 0.61 -1.02
C ALA A 30 4.28 -0.05 0.19
N LEU A 31 2.95 0.01 0.31
CA LEU A 31 2.19 -0.63 1.38
C LEU A 31 2.30 -2.15 1.31
N VAL A 32 2.15 -2.76 0.12
CA VAL A 32 2.32 -4.22 -0.07
C VAL A 32 3.71 -4.68 0.39
N LEU A 33 4.77 -3.96 -0.01
CA LEU A 33 6.14 -4.31 0.37
C LEU A 33 6.33 -4.26 1.89
N ARG A 34 5.77 -3.25 2.55
CA ARG A 34 5.82 -3.11 4.01
C ARG A 34 5.05 -4.24 4.69
N MET A 35 3.86 -4.57 4.22
CA MET A 35 3.06 -5.67 4.77
C MET A 35 3.76 -7.02 4.62
N ARG A 36 4.42 -7.28 3.47
CA ARG A 36 5.23 -8.49 3.26
C ARG A 36 6.40 -8.58 4.24
N ALA A 37 7.09 -7.47 4.50
CA ALA A 37 8.17 -7.44 5.48
C ALA A 37 7.68 -7.76 6.90
N VAL A 38 6.51 -7.25 7.29
CA VAL A 38 5.90 -7.57 8.59
C VAL A 38 5.40 -9.02 8.62
N HIS A 39 4.86 -9.53 7.52
CA HIS A 39 4.41 -10.91 7.41
C HIS A 39 5.57 -11.88 7.64
N THR A 40 6.72 -11.67 6.98
CA THR A 40 7.94 -12.46 7.22
C THR A 40 8.40 -12.37 8.68
N LEU A 41 8.35 -11.20 9.30
CA LEU A 41 8.67 -11.05 10.72
C LEU A 41 7.73 -11.85 11.63
N CYS A 42 6.42 -11.87 11.33
CA CYS A 42 5.44 -12.66 12.08
C CYS A 42 5.67 -14.16 11.89
N GLU A 43 5.99 -14.61 10.67
CA GLU A 43 6.34 -16.01 10.40
C GLU A 43 7.58 -16.45 11.18
N GLU A 44 8.65 -15.65 11.16
CA GLU A 44 9.88 -15.93 11.92
C GLU A 44 9.64 -15.98 13.44
N ALA A 45 8.70 -15.18 13.94
CA ALA A 45 8.30 -15.16 15.35
C ALA A 45 7.29 -16.25 15.74
N GLY A 46 6.75 -17.01 14.76
CA GLY A 46 5.69 -17.99 14.99
C GLY A 46 4.32 -17.37 15.31
N ASP A 47 4.10 -16.10 15.02
CA ASP A 47 2.81 -15.41 15.17
C ASP A 47 1.90 -15.67 13.97
N ILE A 48 1.28 -16.85 13.98
CA ILE A 48 0.40 -17.34 12.91
C ILE A 48 -0.82 -16.43 12.73
N ALA A 49 -1.35 -15.87 13.83
CA ALA A 49 -2.57 -15.06 13.77
C ALA A 49 -2.32 -13.74 13.04
N SER A 50 -1.25 -13.03 13.38
CA SER A 50 -0.89 -11.77 12.71
C SER A 50 -0.45 -11.99 11.27
N ALA A 51 0.30 -13.06 10.97
CA ALA A 51 0.66 -13.43 9.60
C ALA A 51 -0.58 -13.66 8.73
N GLY A 52 -1.56 -14.43 9.20
CA GLY A 52 -2.81 -14.67 8.46
C GLY A 52 -3.65 -13.40 8.24
N LEU A 53 -3.65 -12.46 9.19
CA LEU A 53 -4.29 -11.15 8.98
C LEU A 53 -3.60 -10.35 7.87
N LEU A 54 -2.26 -10.36 7.84
CA LEU A 54 -1.48 -9.65 6.83
C LEU A 54 -1.70 -10.21 5.43
N GLU A 55 -1.84 -11.54 5.27
CA GLU A 55 -2.16 -12.16 3.97
C GLU A 55 -3.47 -11.63 3.38
N ASN A 56 -4.52 -11.56 4.21
CA ASN A 56 -5.81 -11.02 3.79
C ASN A 56 -5.72 -9.54 3.37
N TRP A 57 -4.92 -8.75 4.08
CA TRP A 57 -4.72 -7.34 3.71
C TRP A 57 -3.85 -7.18 2.48
N ILE A 58 -2.80 -7.99 2.31
CA ILE A 58 -1.96 -8.01 1.12
C ILE A 58 -2.79 -8.27 -0.13
N ASP A 59 -3.70 -9.27 -0.10
CA ASP A 59 -4.59 -9.54 -1.26
C ASP A 59 -5.47 -8.33 -1.59
N GLN A 60 -6.06 -7.70 -0.57
CA GLN A 60 -6.93 -6.53 -0.77
C GLN A 60 -6.17 -5.33 -1.36
N VAL A 61 -4.98 -5.02 -0.84
CA VAL A 61 -4.13 -3.93 -1.31
C VAL A 61 -3.63 -4.21 -2.73
N GLN A 62 -3.23 -5.45 -3.04
CA GLN A 62 -2.84 -5.84 -4.40
C GLN A 62 -4.01 -5.69 -5.39
N ARG A 63 -5.23 -6.08 -5.00
CA ARG A 63 -6.43 -5.91 -5.83
C ARG A 63 -6.74 -4.43 -6.07
N ARG A 64 -6.66 -3.59 -5.04
CA ARG A 64 -6.83 -2.13 -5.16
C ARG A 64 -5.76 -1.54 -6.08
N GLY A 65 -4.50 -1.94 -5.91
CA GLY A 65 -3.40 -1.57 -6.78
C GLY A 65 -3.64 -1.93 -8.25
N TRP A 66 -4.18 -3.11 -8.53
CA TRP A 66 -4.55 -3.51 -9.89
C TRP A 66 -5.65 -2.62 -10.49
N PHE A 67 -6.72 -2.32 -9.73
CA PHE A 67 -7.78 -1.42 -10.20
C PHE A 67 -7.25 -0.01 -10.49
N LEU A 68 -6.37 0.53 -9.63
CA LEU A 68 -5.75 1.83 -9.85
C LEU A 68 -4.86 1.84 -11.09
N PHE A 69 -4.09 0.78 -11.32
CA PHE A 69 -3.30 0.62 -12.54
C PHE A 69 -4.18 0.60 -13.80
N GLU A 70 -5.24 -0.21 -13.80
CA GLU A 70 -6.17 -0.28 -14.93
C GLU A 70 -6.90 1.05 -15.18
N ALA A 71 -7.22 1.80 -14.11
CA ALA A 71 -7.87 3.11 -14.21
C ALA A 71 -6.93 4.23 -14.69
N THR A 72 -5.61 4.07 -14.52
CA THR A 72 -4.60 5.07 -14.88
C THR A 72 -3.82 4.73 -16.15
N ARG A 73 -3.99 3.53 -16.71
CA ARG A 73 -3.37 3.22 -18.01
C ARG A 73 -4.02 4.09 -19.10
N SER A 74 -3.19 4.76 -19.88
CA SER A 74 -3.63 5.39 -21.12
C SER A 74 -4.25 4.33 -22.03
N ALA A 75 -5.35 4.68 -22.71
CA ALA A 75 -5.97 3.84 -23.72
C ALA A 75 -5.04 3.61 -24.93
#